data_AF-A0A6B0YUM2-F1
#
_entry.id   AF-A0A6B0YUM2-F1
#
_cell.length_a   1.000
_cell.length_b   1.000
_cell.length_c   1.000
_cell.angle_alpha   90.00
_cell.angle_beta   90.00
_cell.angle_gamma   90.00
#
_symmetry.space_group_name_H-M   'P 1'
#
loop_
_entity.id
_entity.type
_entity.pdbx_description
1 polymer ?
#
loop_
_entity_poly.entity_id
_entity_poly.type
_entity_poly.pdbx_seq_one_letter_code
_entity_poly.pdbx_strand_id
1 'polypeptide(L)'
;MNDFSTNGKGPGEALLQYHLDDEQYEELVNTVAGKRVIGLALWEESVSDEEGRRPSPALRELFDLDLYLENRLLLALYGTAMYTDPESDPLRGWQQAGKIVQAFINQGIWLDEVAATEEDELVLILSRNHVPQLYLNVSGWTVEAWENLPGEE
;
A
#
# COMPACT_ATOMS: atom_id res chain seq x y z
N MET A 1 -9.18 -2.94 -18.12
CA MET A 1 -9.53 -4.25 -17.52
C MET A 1 -8.44 -4.44 -16.49
N ASN A 2 -8.73 -4.23 -15.21
CA ASN A 2 -7.70 -4.35 -14.18
C ASN A 2 -7.78 -5.75 -13.60
N ASP A 3 -6.67 -6.46 -13.73
CA ASP A 3 -6.49 -7.84 -13.29
C ASP A 3 -6.48 -7.89 -11.76
N PHE A 4 -7.41 -8.65 -11.19
CA PHE A 4 -7.36 -9.05 -9.80
C PHE A 4 -6.56 -10.35 -9.75
N SER A 5 -5.27 -10.27 -9.39
CA SER A 5 -4.38 -11.43 -9.31
C SER A 5 -4.77 -12.32 -8.12
N THR A 6 -4.98 -13.62 -8.36
CA THR A 6 -5.50 -14.61 -7.41
C THR A 6 -4.45 -15.58 -6.85
N ASN A 7 -3.15 -15.32 -7.03
CA ASN A 7 -2.09 -16.18 -6.50
C ASN A 7 -1.45 -15.53 -5.26
N GLY A 8 -1.16 -16.28 -4.20
CA GLY A 8 -0.66 -15.74 -2.92
C GLY A 8 0.59 -14.86 -3.08
N LYS A 9 0.59 -13.72 -2.39
CA LYS A 9 1.71 -12.76 -2.39
C LYS A 9 2.87 -13.32 -1.55
N GLY A 10 4.06 -13.34 -2.11
CA GLY A 10 5.32 -13.49 -1.39
C GLY A 10 6.16 -12.22 -1.57
N PRO A 11 7.01 -11.85 -0.59
CA PRO A 11 7.96 -10.78 -0.81
C PRO A 11 8.88 -11.15 -1.98
N GLY A 12 9.18 -10.18 -2.84
CA GLY A 12 10.16 -10.31 -3.92
C GLY A 12 11.57 -10.57 -3.38
N GLU A 13 12.58 -10.44 -4.23
CA GLU A 13 13.98 -10.59 -3.79
C GLU A 13 14.49 -9.39 -2.95
N ALA A 14 13.72 -8.30 -2.88
CA ALA A 14 14.06 -7.13 -2.10
C ALA A 14 13.99 -7.37 -0.59
N LEU A 15 14.83 -6.62 0.14
CA LEU A 15 14.87 -6.69 1.60
C LEU A 15 13.56 -6.15 2.19
N LEU A 16 12.84 -7.02 2.88
CA LEU A 16 11.62 -6.68 3.61
C LEU A 16 11.95 -5.87 4.86
N GLN A 17 11.39 -4.68 4.95
CA GLN A 17 11.53 -3.75 6.07
C GLN A 17 10.29 -3.79 6.96
N TYR A 18 10.47 -3.51 8.25
CA TYR A 18 9.41 -3.51 9.27
C TYR A 18 9.45 -2.31 10.22
N HIS A 19 10.55 -1.56 10.22
CA HIS A 19 10.77 -0.39 11.07
C HIS A 19 11.25 0.74 10.17
N LEU A 20 10.89 1.98 10.52
CA LEU A 20 11.22 3.19 9.80
C LEU A 20 12.17 4.04 10.65
N ASP A 21 13.45 3.70 10.62
CA ASP A 21 14.51 4.53 11.21
C ASP A 21 14.81 5.77 10.36
N ASP A 22 15.67 6.66 10.88
CA ASP A 22 16.03 7.92 10.22
C ASP A 22 16.62 7.71 8.81
N GLU A 23 17.42 6.66 8.61
CA GLU A 23 18.05 6.37 7.30
C GLU A 23 17.00 5.91 6.29
N GLN A 24 16.13 4.99 6.71
CA GLN A 24 15.02 4.48 5.89
C GLN A 24 14.00 5.57 5.58
N TYR A 25 13.72 6.46 6.54
CA TYR A 25 12.86 7.62 6.36
C TYR A 25 13.42 8.56 5.28
N GLU A 26 14.70 8.93 5.39
CA GLU A 26 15.35 9.79 4.40
C GLU A 26 15.36 9.14 3.01
N GLU A 27 15.66 7.84 2.91
CA GLU A 27 15.63 7.10 1.65
C GLU A 27 14.24 7.11 1.02
N LEU A 28 13.20 6.79 1.79
CA LEU A 28 11.82 6.76 1.32
C LEU A 28 11.36 8.14 0.88
N VAL A 29 11.60 9.19 1.67
CA VAL A 29 11.24 10.56 1.29
C VAL A 29 11.91 10.96 -0.02
N ASN A 30 13.20 10.69 -0.18
CA ASN A 30 13.93 11.04 -1.41
C ASN A 30 13.48 10.22 -2.62
N THR A 31 13.04 8.99 -2.41
CA THR A 31 12.71 8.05 -3.50
C THR A 31 11.26 8.16 -3.95
N VAL A 32 10.31 8.21 -3.01
CA VAL A 32 8.88 7.98 -3.27
C VAL A 32 7.97 9.17 -2.94
N ALA A 33 8.39 10.12 -2.10
CA ALA A 33 7.57 11.28 -1.80
C ALA A 33 7.42 12.20 -3.02
N GLY A 34 6.23 12.77 -3.18
CA GLY A 34 5.83 13.56 -4.32
C GLY A 34 5.55 12.76 -5.61
N LYS A 35 5.69 11.43 -5.60
CA LYS A 35 5.43 10.60 -6.78
C LYS A 35 3.94 10.41 -7.00
N ARG A 36 3.51 10.51 -8.25
CA ARG A 36 2.14 10.16 -8.65
C ARG A 36 1.92 8.66 -8.52
N VAL A 37 0.77 8.26 -7.97
CA VAL A 37 0.30 6.87 -8.01
C VAL A 37 -0.30 6.60 -9.38
N ILE A 38 0.30 5.64 -10.09
CA ILE A 38 -0.11 5.20 -11.44
C ILE A 38 -1.12 4.06 -11.35
N GLY A 39 -0.97 3.18 -10.37
CA GLY A 39 -1.83 2.03 -10.19
C GLY A 39 -1.68 1.42 -8.81
N LEU A 40 -2.60 0.51 -8.49
CA LEU A 40 -2.54 -0.29 -7.28
C LEU A 40 -3.12 -1.68 -7.54
N ALA A 41 -2.44 -2.71 -7.04
CA ALA A 41 -2.99 -4.06 -6.97
C ALA A 41 -3.26 -4.41 -5.51
N LEU A 42 -4.52 -4.73 -5.18
CA LEU A 42 -4.93 -5.14 -3.83
C LEU A 42 -5.10 -6.66 -3.79
N TRP A 43 -4.35 -7.32 -2.93
CA TRP A 43 -4.36 -8.79 -2.84
C TRP A 43 -5.52 -9.28 -1.95
N GLU A 44 -6.15 -10.39 -2.35
CA GLU A 44 -7.25 -11.01 -1.59
C GLU A 44 -6.75 -11.69 -0.30
N GLU A 45 -5.48 -12.10 -0.34
CA GLU A 45 -4.74 -12.74 0.73
C GLU A 45 -3.69 -11.78 1.28
N SER A 46 -3.34 -11.92 2.56
CA SER A 46 -2.27 -11.14 3.17
C SER A 46 -1.29 -12.07 3.88
N VAL A 47 0.00 -11.72 3.86
CA VAL A 47 1.03 -12.36 4.68
C VAL A 47 0.76 -12.23 6.18
N SER A 48 -0.05 -11.24 6.59
CA SER A 48 -0.49 -11.07 7.98
C SER A 48 -1.60 -12.03 8.40
N ASP A 49 -2.10 -12.88 7.50
CA ASP A 49 -3.10 -13.88 7.84
C ASP A 49 -2.48 -14.97 8.75
N GLU A 50 -2.88 -15.02 10.02
CA GLU A 50 -2.52 -16.12 10.91
C GLU A 50 -3.11 -17.47 10.42
N GLU A 51 -2.30 -18.53 10.49
CA GLU A 51 -2.74 -19.88 10.13
C GLU A 51 -3.99 -20.29 10.94
N GLY A 52 -5.07 -20.64 10.23
CA GLY A 52 -6.35 -21.01 10.85
C GLY A 52 -7.21 -19.84 11.34
N ARG A 53 -6.78 -18.59 11.17
CA ARG A 53 -7.51 -17.37 11.55
C ARG A 53 -7.62 -16.32 10.44
N ARG A 54 -7.49 -16.74 9.19
CA ARG A 54 -7.75 -15.87 8.04
C ARG A 54 -9.16 -15.26 8.13
N PRO A 55 -9.29 -13.92 8.13
CA PRO A 55 -10.60 -13.29 8.11
C PRO A 55 -11.30 -13.58 6.77
N SER A 56 -12.63 -13.65 6.80
CA SER A 56 -13.39 -13.70 5.54
C SER A 56 -13.11 -12.42 4.72
N PRO A 57 -13.15 -12.46 3.37
CA PRO A 57 -12.89 -11.29 2.54
C PRO A 57 -13.74 -10.06 2.88
N ALA A 58 -14.96 -10.26 3.40
CA ALA A 58 -15.87 -9.19 3.80
C ALA A 58 -15.53 -8.53 5.15
N LEU A 59 -14.72 -9.20 5.98
CA LEU A 59 -14.31 -8.74 7.31
C LEU A 59 -12.82 -8.38 7.40
N ARG A 60 -12.07 -8.52 6.31
CA ARG A 60 -10.64 -8.18 6.24
C ARG A 60 -10.42 -6.68 6.44
N GLU A 61 -9.43 -6.33 7.25
CA GLU A 61 -9.00 -4.94 7.53
C GLU A 61 -7.52 -4.73 7.23
N LEU A 62 -6.72 -5.81 7.20
CA LEU A 62 -5.32 -5.80 6.80
C LEU A 62 -5.17 -6.42 5.41
N PHE A 63 -4.47 -5.70 4.55
CA PHE A 63 -4.31 -6.05 3.15
C PHE A 63 -2.85 -6.00 2.75
N ASP A 64 -2.46 -6.89 1.85
CA ASP A 64 -1.24 -6.65 1.08
C ASP A 64 -1.61 -5.92 -0.19
N LEU A 65 -0.77 -4.98 -0.62
CA LEU A 65 -1.00 -4.22 -1.84
C LEU A 65 0.30 -3.81 -2.50
N ASP A 66 0.25 -3.60 -3.81
CA ASP A 66 1.37 -3.09 -4.59
C ASP A 66 1.01 -1.71 -5.10
N LEU A 67 1.80 -0.71 -4.71
CA LEU A 67 1.64 0.68 -5.12
C LEU A 67 2.60 0.98 -6.27
N TYR A 68 2.04 1.13 -7.47
CA TYR A 68 2.80 1.48 -8.67
C TYR A 68 2.89 2.99 -8.77
N LEU A 69 4.10 3.51 -8.64
CA LEU A 69 4.40 4.93 -8.72
C LEU A 69 5.02 5.28 -10.08
N GLU A 70 5.02 6.57 -10.41
CA GLU A 70 5.75 7.07 -11.56
C GLU A 70 7.26 6.76 -11.46
N ASN A 71 8.00 6.91 -12.56
CA ASN A 71 9.41 6.51 -12.67
C ASN A 71 9.69 5.02 -12.42
N ARG A 72 8.68 4.18 -12.63
CA ARG A 72 8.79 2.72 -12.49
C ARG A 72 9.11 2.23 -11.09
N LEU A 73 8.71 2.98 -10.07
CA LEU A 73 8.87 2.59 -8.67
C LEU A 73 7.68 1.74 -8.22
N LEU A 74 7.97 0.66 -7.51
CA LEU A 74 7.01 -0.25 -6.89
C LEU A 74 7.24 -0.24 -5.38
N LEU A 75 6.19 0.07 -4.63
CA LEU A 75 6.12 -0.11 -3.19
C LEU A 75 5.21 -1.30 -2.90
N ALA A 76 5.80 -2.45 -2.57
CA ALA A 76 5.02 -3.59 -2.13
C ALA A 76 4.80 -3.48 -0.63
N LEU A 77 3.54 -3.37 -0.21
CA LEU A 77 3.13 -3.19 1.18
C LEU A 77 2.48 -4.48 1.68
N TYR A 78 2.74 -4.78 2.95
CA TYR A 78 2.32 -6.00 3.63
C TYR A 78 1.63 -5.63 4.94
N GLY A 79 0.50 -6.28 5.24
CA GLY A 79 -0.25 -6.02 6.48
C GLY A 79 -0.75 -4.59 6.61
N THR A 80 -1.22 -3.99 5.51
CA THR A 80 -1.60 -2.59 5.46
C THR A 80 -3.03 -2.37 5.93
N ALA A 81 -3.20 -1.56 6.97
CA ALA A 81 -4.48 -0.98 7.34
C ALA A 81 -4.69 0.35 6.59
N MET A 82 -5.88 0.55 6.03
CA MET A 82 -6.20 1.71 5.20
C MET A 82 -7.25 2.59 5.87
N TYR A 83 -7.05 3.89 5.95
CA TYR A 83 -7.97 4.84 6.58
C TYR A 83 -8.28 5.99 5.64
N THR A 84 -9.55 6.41 5.57
CA THR A 84 -9.93 7.69 4.92
C THR A 84 -9.92 8.87 5.88
N ASP A 85 -9.92 8.57 7.18
CA ASP A 85 -9.82 9.49 8.30
C ASP A 85 -9.00 8.76 9.39
N PRO A 86 -7.87 9.31 9.85
CA PRO A 86 -6.98 8.64 10.81
C PRO A 86 -7.66 8.39 12.18
N GLU A 87 -8.74 9.10 12.49
CA GLU A 87 -9.50 8.93 13.74
C GLU A 87 -10.65 7.91 13.61
N SER A 88 -10.80 7.29 12.43
CA SER A 88 -11.86 6.32 12.12
C SER A 88 -11.37 4.88 12.11
N ASP A 89 -12.30 3.92 12.10
CA ASP A 89 -11.97 2.51 11.88
C ASP A 89 -11.36 2.29 10.48
N PRO A 90 -10.45 1.31 10.32
CA PRO A 90 -9.87 1.01 9.02
C PRO A 90 -10.95 0.54 8.02
N LEU A 91 -10.67 0.75 6.74
CA LEU A 91 -11.47 0.22 5.66
C LEU A 91 -11.60 -1.29 5.79
N ARG A 92 -12.84 -1.76 5.77
CA ARG A 92 -13.17 -3.18 5.90
C ARG A 92 -13.69 -3.73 4.57
N GLY A 93 -13.31 -4.97 4.29
CA GLY A 93 -13.79 -5.76 3.17
C GLY A 93 -13.00 -5.52 1.89
N TRP A 94 -12.40 -6.57 1.33
CA TRP A 94 -11.50 -6.50 0.18
C TRP A 94 -12.11 -5.80 -1.04
N GLN A 95 -13.33 -6.18 -1.45
CA GLN A 95 -13.98 -5.56 -2.60
C GLN A 95 -14.36 -4.09 -2.36
N GLN A 96 -14.72 -3.73 -1.12
CA GLN A 96 -15.11 -2.37 -0.79
C GLN A 96 -13.88 -1.47 -0.73
N ALA A 97 -12.83 -1.91 -0.03
CA ALA A 97 -11.55 -1.23 0.03
C ALA A 97 -10.97 -1.02 -1.39
N GLY A 98 -10.93 -2.06 -2.21
CA GLY A 98 -10.46 -1.99 -3.59
C GLY A 98 -11.21 -0.95 -4.44
N LYS A 99 -12.55 -0.87 -4.30
CA LYS A 99 -13.36 0.15 -5.01
C LYS A 99 -13.04 1.57 -4.55
N ILE A 100 -12.88 1.79 -3.25
CA ILE A 100 -12.58 3.11 -2.68
C ILE A 100 -11.19 3.58 -3.17
N VAL A 101 -10.18 2.72 -3.04
CA VAL A 101 -8.82 3.03 -3.46
C VAL A 101 -8.73 3.27 -4.97
N GLN A 102 -9.37 2.44 -5.78
CA GLN A 102 -9.40 2.63 -7.23
C GLN A 102 -10.07 3.96 -7.63
N ALA A 103 -11.09 4.40 -6.89
CA ALA A 103 -11.73 5.68 -7.15
C ALA A 103 -10.77 6.85 -6.91
N PHE A 104 -9.95 6.80 -5.85
CA PHE A 104 -8.94 7.82 -5.58
C PHE A 104 -7.84 7.85 -6.66
N ILE A 105 -7.34 6.69 -7.07
CA ILE A 105 -6.32 6.59 -8.13
C ILE A 105 -6.86 7.16 -9.45
N ASN A 106 -8.10 6.82 -9.82
CA ASN A 106 -8.73 7.34 -11.03
C ASN A 106 -8.90 8.88 -11.01
N GLN A 107 -8.96 9.48 -9.82
CA GLN A 107 -9.07 10.92 -9.63
C GLN A 107 -7.71 11.63 -9.60
N GLY A 108 -6.59 10.89 -9.69
CA GLY A 108 -5.24 11.41 -9.54
C GLY A 108 -4.89 11.61 -8.07
N ILE A 109 -3.97 10.78 -7.58
CA ILE A 109 -3.46 10.84 -6.21
C ILE A 109 -1.94 10.69 -6.21
N TRP A 110 -1.29 11.27 -5.21
CA TRP A 110 0.17 11.30 -5.03
C TRP A 110 0.53 10.74 -3.65
N LEU A 111 1.66 10.06 -3.56
CA LEU A 111 2.30 9.78 -2.27
C LEU A 111 2.95 11.09 -1.81
N ASP A 112 2.30 11.76 -0.87
CA ASP A 112 2.62 13.15 -0.50
C ASP A 112 3.56 13.19 0.71
N GLU A 113 3.30 12.31 1.68
CA GLU A 113 4.03 12.28 2.94
C GLU A 113 4.32 10.85 3.37
N VAL A 114 5.50 10.69 3.96
CA VAL A 114 5.97 9.49 4.67
C VAL A 114 6.04 9.89 6.15
N ALA A 115 5.53 9.05 7.03
CA ALA A 115 5.54 9.27 8.46
C ALA A 115 5.78 7.95 9.20
N ALA A 116 6.03 8.04 10.51
CA ALA A 116 6.17 6.90 11.40
C ALA A 116 5.07 6.91 12.48
N THR A 117 4.66 5.74 12.94
CA THR A 117 3.90 5.60 14.19
C THR A 117 4.83 5.73 15.41
N GLU A 118 4.28 5.69 16.63
CA GLU A 118 5.07 5.62 17.87
C GLU A 118 5.90 4.33 17.99
N GLU A 119 5.56 3.29 17.21
CA GLU A 119 6.26 2.00 17.17
C GLU A 119 7.22 1.87 15.98
N ASP A 120 7.55 3.01 15.35
CA ASP A 120 8.40 3.11 14.15
C ASP A 120 7.81 2.35 12.93
N GLU A 121 6.48 2.15 12.88
CA GLU A 121 5.83 1.57 11.70
C GLU A 121 5.63 2.62 10.61
N LEU A 122 5.69 2.19 9.34
CA LEU A 122 5.55 3.08 8.20
C LEU A 122 4.10 3.55 8.02
N VAL A 123 3.91 4.86 7.92
CA VAL A 123 2.66 5.48 7.48
C VAL A 123 2.88 6.20 6.15
N LEU A 124 2.10 5.85 5.13
CA LEU A 124 2.08 6.58 3.85
C LEU A 124 0.79 7.38 3.73
N ILE A 125 0.91 8.66 3.34
CA ILE A 125 -0.23 9.54 3.11
C ILE A 125 -0.38 9.78 1.61
N LEU A 126 -1.50 9.33 1.07
CA LEU A 126 -1.88 9.60 -0.31
C LEU A 126 -2.81 10.81 -0.36
N SER A 127 -2.40 11.83 -1.11
CA SER A 127 -3.09 13.12 -1.19
C SER A 127 -3.48 13.49 -2.61
N ARG A 128 -4.50 14.33 -2.71
CA ARG A 128 -4.86 15.04 -3.95
C ARG A 128 -4.81 16.53 -3.67
N ASN A 129 -4.00 17.27 -4.44
CA ASN A 129 -3.74 18.70 -4.21
C ASN A 129 -3.30 18.99 -2.78
N HIS A 130 -2.42 18.16 -2.21
CA HIS A 130 -1.96 18.23 -0.81
C HIS A 130 -3.07 18.13 0.25
N VAL A 131 -4.24 17.60 -0.13
CA VAL A 131 -5.29 17.22 0.82
C VAL A 131 -5.25 15.70 0.99
N PRO A 132 -4.96 15.18 2.21
CA PRO A 132 -4.96 13.75 2.48
C PRO A 132 -6.28 13.10 2.09
N GLN A 133 -6.22 11.94 1.43
CA GLN A 133 -7.39 11.17 1.03
C GLN A 133 -7.34 9.74 1.59
N LEU A 134 -6.13 9.19 1.77
CA LEU A 134 -5.91 7.86 2.28
C LEU A 134 -4.63 7.82 3.11
N TYR A 135 -4.72 7.17 4.27
CA TYR A 135 -3.61 6.88 5.15
C TYR A 135 -3.39 5.36 5.14
N LEU A 136 -2.15 4.94 4.93
CA LEU A 136 -1.76 3.54 4.88
C LEU A 136 -0.84 3.29 6.07
N ASN A 137 -1.32 2.58 7.10
CA ASN A 137 -0.45 2.10 8.16
C ASN A 137 0.09 0.72 7.76
N VAL A 138 1.41 0.57 7.66
CA VAL A 138 2.08 -0.52 6.97
C VAL A 138 3.02 -1.25 7.93
N SER A 139 2.74 -2.53 8.18
CA SER A 139 3.61 -3.37 9.02
C SER A 139 4.87 -3.85 8.32
N GLY A 140 4.88 -3.94 7.00
CA GLY A 140 6.11 -4.24 6.26
C GLY A 140 6.08 -3.79 4.80
N TRP A 141 7.26 -3.49 4.25
CA TRP A 141 7.36 -3.00 2.87
C TRP A 141 8.67 -3.39 2.17
N THR A 142 8.61 -3.39 0.84
CA THR A 142 9.78 -3.37 -0.04
C THR A 142 9.68 -2.20 -1.02
N VAL A 143 10.84 -1.71 -1.47
CA VAL A 143 10.95 -0.75 -2.57
C VAL A 143 11.70 -1.42 -3.72
N GLU A 144 11.04 -1.48 -4.88
CA GLU A 144 11.52 -2.19 -6.06
C GLU A 144 11.32 -1.33 -7.31
N ALA A 145 12.00 -1.69 -8.40
CA ALA A 145 11.69 -1.18 -9.72
C ALA A 145 10.79 -2.18 -10.46
N TRP A 146 9.79 -1.71 -11.20
CA TRP A 146 8.97 -2.57 -12.04
C TRP A 146 9.34 -2.42 -13.54
N GLU A 147 9.39 -3.54 -14.26
CA GLU A 147 9.71 -3.53 -15.69
C GLU A 147 8.47 -3.32 -16.57
N ASN A 148 7.37 -4.01 -16.23
CA ASN A 148 6.03 -3.91 -16.85
C ASN A 148 4.94 -3.75 -15.77
N LEU A 149 3.83 -3.10 -16.09
CA LEU A 149 2.66 -3.06 -15.20
C LEU A 149 1.94 -4.43 -15.21
N PRO A 150 1.20 -4.80 -14.15
CA PRO A 150 0.36 -5.99 -14.17
C PRO A 150 -0.60 -5.96 -15.37
N GLY A 151 -0.55 -7.01 -16.20
CA GLY A 151 -1.37 -7.14 -17.40
C GLY A 151 -0.75 -6.59 -18.70
N GLU A 152 0.47 -6.06 -18.66
CA GLU A 152 1.27 -5.74 -19.84
C GLU A 152 2.33 -6.84 -20.06
N GLU A 153 2.13 -7.72 -21.05
CA GLU A 153 3.16 -8.62 -21.59
C GLU A 153 4.05 -7.91 -22.62
#